data_AF-A0A367R863-F1
#
_entry.id   AF-A0A367R863-F1
#
_cell.length_a   1.000
_cell.length_b   1.000
_cell.length_c   1.000
_cell.angle_alpha   90.00
_cell.angle_beta   90.00
_cell.angle_gamma   90.00
#
_symmetry.space_group_name_H-M   'P 1'
#
loop_
_entity.id
_entity.type
_entity.pdbx_description
1 polymer ?
#
loop_
_entity_poly.entity_id
_entity_poly.type
_entity_poly.pdbx_seq_one_letter_code
_entity_poly.pdbx_strand_id
1 'polypeptide(L)'
;MLIIYEGCALLFTPLAKVKSLFILDTFHLGMLIFCALNTLIAYGAFSESLQHWEASRVSAVIALAPIVTLIAVAVVSVIAPDWIPTEHFTLIAIFGAGLVVTGSVAIALGKAD
;
A
#
# COMPACT_ATOMS: atom_id res chain seq x y z
N MET A 1 15.68 -6.68 -1.90
CA MET A 1 14.46 -6.78 -1.09
C MET A 1 14.48 -7.92 -0.08
N LEU A 2 14.98 -9.12 -0.40
CA LEU A 2 15.02 -10.27 0.54
C LEU A 2 15.65 -9.95 1.91
N ILE A 3 16.81 -9.27 1.94
CA ILE A 3 17.48 -8.89 3.20
C ILE A 3 16.59 -7.99 4.07
N ILE A 4 15.82 -7.09 3.47
CA ILE A 4 14.88 -6.21 4.19
C ILE A 4 13.74 -7.06 4.76
N TYR A 5 13.18 -7.97 3.97
CA TYR A 5 12.11 -8.87 4.43
C TYR A 5 12.56 -9.77 5.58
N GLU A 6 13.68 -10.46 5.43
CA GLU A 6 14.20 -11.37 6.44
C GLU A 6 14.67 -10.62 7.69
N GLY A 7 15.34 -9.48 7.51
CA GLY A 7 15.78 -8.62 8.62
C GLY A 7 14.61 -8.09 9.43
N CYS A 8 13.59 -7.53 8.77
CA CYS A 8 12.38 -7.07 9.43
C CYS A 8 11.63 -8.25 10.08
N ALA A 9 11.49 -9.39 9.41
CA ALA A 9 10.84 -10.57 9.97
C ALA A 9 11.56 -11.02 11.25
N LEU A 10 12.88 -11.14 11.25
CA LEU A 10 13.66 -11.53 12.43
C LEU A 10 13.50 -10.53 13.58
N LEU A 11 13.56 -9.23 13.29
CA LEU A 11 13.42 -8.17 14.27
C LEU A 11 12.01 -8.09 14.88
N PHE A 12 10.97 -8.34 14.08
CA PHE A 12 9.58 -8.29 14.54
C PHE A 12 9.06 -9.62 15.08
N THR A 13 9.72 -10.75 14.81
CA THR A 13 9.37 -12.07 15.36
C THR A 13 9.22 -12.09 16.89
N PRO A 14 10.13 -11.51 17.71
CA PRO A 14 9.96 -11.53 19.17
C PRO A 14 8.77 -10.68 19.67
N LEU A 15 8.31 -9.71 18.87
CA LEU A 15 7.14 -8.89 19.17
C LEU A 15 5.83 -9.50 18.61
N ALA A 16 5.93 -10.50 17.74
CA ALA A 16 4.80 -11.10 17.06
C ALA A 16 3.98 -12.00 18.01
N LYS A 17 2.67 -11.78 18.04
CA LYS A 17 1.72 -12.62 18.79
C LYS A 17 1.26 -13.81 17.94
N VAL A 18 2.09 -14.84 17.84
CA VAL A 18 1.80 -16.05 17.02
C VAL A 18 0.48 -16.72 17.41
N LYS A 19 0.09 -16.66 18.68
CA LYS A 19 -1.19 -17.23 19.16
C LYS A 19 -2.42 -16.62 18.48
N SER A 20 -2.37 -15.36 18.05
CA SER A 20 -3.49 -14.72 17.36
C SER A 20 -3.81 -15.42 16.04
N LEU A 21 -2.82 -15.98 15.34
CA LEU A 21 -3.01 -16.65 14.05
C LEU A 21 -3.95 -17.86 14.15
N PHE A 22 -3.94 -18.57 15.27
CA PHE A 22 -4.80 -19.75 15.51
C PHE A 22 -6.23 -19.40 15.92
N ILE A 23 -6.51 -18.12 16.17
CA ILE A 23 -7.82 -17.62 16.62
C ILE A 23 -8.57 -16.96 15.44
N LEU A 24 -7.88 -16.70 14.33
CA LEU A 24 -8.49 -16.09 13.16
C LEU A 24 -9.50 -17.02 12.49
N ASP A 25 -10.66 -16.47 12.18
CA ASP A 25 -11.62 -17.12 11.29
C ASP A 25 -11.06 -17.23 9.86
N THR A 26 -11.59 -18.16 9.07
CA THR A 26 -11.15 -18.45 7.68
C THR A 26 -11.12 -17.18 6.82
N PHE A 27 -12.10 -16.29 6.99
CA PHE A 27 -12.14 -15.03 6.26
C PHE A 27 -10.95 -14.11 6.60
N HIS A 28 -10.67 -13.93 7.89
CA HIS A 28 -9.57 -13.09 8.37
C HIS A 28 -8.21 -13.66 7.97
N LEU A 29 -8.05 -14.98 7.96
CA LEU A 29 -6.84 -15.64 7.50
C LEU A 29 -6.64 -15.41 5.99
N GLY A 30 -7.72 -15.49 5.20
CA GLY A 30 -7.68 -15.14 3.77
C GLY A 30 -7.23 -13.70 3.53
N MET A 31 -7.77 -12.75 4.30
CA MET A 31 -7.37 -11.34 4.25
C MET A 31 -5.90 -11.13 4.65
N LEU A 32 -5.42 -11.85 5.66
CA LEU A 32 -4.02 -11.79 6.09
C LEU A 32 -3.07 -12.27 4.98
N ILE A 33 -3.39 -13.40 4.34
CA ILE A 33 -2.60 -13.93 3.21
C ILE A 33 -2.64 -12.96 2.03
N PHE A 34 -3.81 -12.40 1.71
CA PHE A 34 -3.95 -11.39 0.67
C PHE A 34 -3.05 -10.17 0.92
N CYS A 35 -3.06 -9.62 2.14
CA CYS A 35 -2.20 -8.50 2.50
C CYS A 35 -0.70 -8.84 2.41
N ALA A 36 -0.31 -10.04 2.84
CA ALA A 36 1.07 -10.52 2.73
C ALA A 36 1.52 -10.64 1.28
N LEU A 37 0.68 -11.22 0.42
CA LEU A 37 0.96 -11.34 -1.02
C LEU A 37 0.97 -9.97 -1.70
N ASN A 38 0.04 -9.07 -1.38
CA ASN A 38 -0.01 -7.73 -1.93
C ASN A 38 1.31 -6.99 -1.65
N THR A 39 1.80 -7.08 -0.41
CA THR A 39 3.09 -6.53 0.00
C THR A 39 4.23 -7.15 -0.82
N LEU A 40 4.32 -8.49 -0.86
CA LEU A 40 5.39 -9.18 -1.58
C LEU A 40 5.45 -8.80 -3.06
N ILE A 41 4.29 -8.80 -3.72
CA ILE A 41 4.16 -8.46 -5.15
C ILE A 41 4.51 -6.99 -5.39
N ALA A 42 4.01 -6.07 -4.56
CA ALA A 42 4.25 -4.63 -4.71
C ALA A 42 5.73 -4.29 -4.61
N TYR A 43 6.44 -4.77 -3.58
CA TYR A 43 7.88 -4.52 -3.43
C TYR A 43 8.72 -5.29 -4.46
N GLY A 44 8.26 -6.45 -4.92
CA GLY A 44 8.86 -7.18 -6.04
C GLY A 44 8.84 -6.35 -7.32
N ALA A 45 7.65 -5.86 -7.70
CA ALA A 45 7.47 -4.97 -8.86
C ALA A 45 8.22 -3.65 -8.69
N PHE A 46 8.26 -3.08 -7.49
CA PHE A 46 9.07 -1.89 -7.19
C PHE A 46 10.56 -2.16 -7.40
N SER A 47 11.09 -3.27 -6.87
CA SER A 47 12.49 -3.65 -7.04
C SER A 47 12.85 -3.82 -8.52
N GLU A 48 11.95 -4.41 -9.31
CA GLU A 48 12.15 -4.59 -10.75
C GLU A 48 12.07 -3.26 -11.52
N SER A 49 11.17 -2.36 -11.12
CA SER A 49 11.04 -1.04 -11.74
C SER A 49 12.31 -0.19 -11.59
N LEU A 50 13.03 -0.32 -10.48
CA LEU A 50 14.31 0.38 -10.27
C LEU A 50 15.43 -0.10 -11.19
N GLN A 51 15.32 -1.30 -11.79
CA GLN A 51 16.27 -1.77 -12.79
C GLN A 51 15.98 -1.18 -14.17
N HIS A 52 14.73 -0.79 -14.43
CA HIS A 52 14.29 -0.32 -15.73
C HIS A 52 14.21 1.21 -15.80
N TRP A 53 13.83 1.87 -14.70
CA TRP A 53 13.58 3.30 -14.61
C TRP A 53 14.43 3.94 -13.50
N GLU A 54 14.75 5.22 -13.67
CA GLU A 54 15.39 6.03 -12.64
C GLU A 54 14.53 6.09 -11.37
N ALA A 55 15.18 6.09 -10.20
CA ALA A 55 14.50 6.12 -8.91
C ALA A 55 13.54 7.31 -8.76
N SER A 56 13.85 8.47 -9.37
CA SER A 56 12.97 9.65 -9.42
C SER A 56 11.62 9.34 -10.08
N ARG A 57 11.64 8.70 -11.25
CA ARG A 57 10.43 8.34 -12.00
C ARG A 57 9.62 7.28 -11.28
N VAL A 58 10.28 6.28 -10.71
CA VAL A 58 9.62 5.26 -9.88
C VAL A 58 8.96 5.89 -8.66
N SER A 59 9.64 6.82 -7.98
CA SER A 59 9.10 7.54 -6.83
C SER A 59 7.88 8.40 -7.20
N ALA A 60 7.85 8.99 -8.39
CA ALA A 60 6.70 9.74 -8.87
C ALA A 60 5.46 8.85 -9.06
N VAL A 61 5.64 7.61 -9.52
CA VAL A 61 4.52 6.64 -9.63
C VAL A 61 4.03 6.21 -8.25
N ILE A 62 4.94 5.97 -7.30
CA ILE A 62 4.57 5.57 -5.93
C ILE A 62 3.76 6.65 -5.22
N ALA A 63 4.02 7.93 -5.52
CA ALA A 63 3.23 9.04 -5.00
C ALA A 63 1.74 8.97 -5.39
N LEU A 64 1.36 8.19 -6.39
CA LEU A 64 -0.03 7.96 -6.79
C LEU A 64 -0.74 6.88 -5.97
N ALA A 65 -0.01 6.07 -5.19
CA ALA A 65 -0.56 4.96 -4.40
C ALA A 65 -1.72 5.37 -3.47
N PRO A 66 -1.73 6.55 -2.82
CA PRO A 66 -2.86 7.00 -2.01
C PRO A 66 -4.15 7.13 -2.82
N ILE A 67 -4.09 7.65 -4.05
CA ILE A 67 -5.28 7.77 -4.92
C ILE A 67 -5.81 6.39 -5.29
N VAL A 68 -4.93 5.47 -5.68
CA VAL A 68 -5.32 4.10 -6.01
C VAL A 68 -5.99 3.43 -4.80
N THR A 69 -5.49 3.69 -3.60
CA THR A 69 -6.06 3.17 -2.35
C THR A 69 -7.45 3.73 -2.09
N LEU A 70 -7.66 5.05 -2.25
CA LEU A 70 -8.98 5.68 -2.09
C LEU A 70 -9.99 5.12 -3.09
N ILE A 71 -9.59 4.93 -4.35
CA ILE A 71 -10.43 4.31 -5.39
C ILE A 71 -10.78 2.88 -5.01
N ALA A 72 -9.80 2.08 -4.56
CA ALA A 72 -10.04 0.70 -4.15
C ALA A 72 -11.03 0.61 -2.98
N VAL A 73 -10.89 1.48 -1.96
CA VAL A 73 -11.83 1.56 -0.84
C VAL A 73 -13.23 1.94 -1.33
N ALA A 74 -13.34 2.93 -2.22
CA ALA A 74 -14.61 3.35 -2.80
C ALA A 74 -15.31 2.19 -3.54
N VAL A 75 -14.56 1.45 -4.36
CA VAL A 75 -15.07 0.30 -5.11
C VAL A 75 -15.52 -0.81 -4.18
N VAL A 76 -14.70 -1.19 -3.19
CA VAL A 76 -15.04 -2.27 -2.25
C VAL A 76 -16.25 -1.89 -1.40
N SER A 77 -16.38 -0.62 -0.98
CA SER A 77 -17.52 -0.13 -0.21
C SER A 77 -18.85 -0.29 -0.97
N VAL A 78 -18.84 -0.27 -2.31
CA VAL A 78 -20.02 -0.49 -3.15
C VAL A 78 -20.30 -1.98 -3.36
N ILE A 79 -19.26 -2.81 -3.50
CA ILE A 79 -19.38 -4.24 -3.78
C ILE A 79 -19.76 -5.04 -2.51
N ALA A 80 -19.19 -4.66 -1.36
CA ALA A 80 -19.35 -5.37 -0.08
C ALA A 80 -19.61 -4.38 1.08
N PRO A 81 -20.76 -3.67 1.08
CA PRO A 81 -21.10 -2.67 2.10
C PRO A 81 -21.26 -3.26 3.52
N ASP A 82 -21.55 -4.57 3.63
CA ASP A 82 -21.62 -5.26 4.92
C ASP A 82 -20.24 -5.46 5.58
N TRP A 83 -19.16 -5.39 4.80
CA TRP A 83 -17.79 -5.63 5.28
C TRP A 83 -17.03 -4.34 5.58
N ILE A 84 -17.31 -3.28 4.82
CA ILE A 84 -16.69 -1.97 4.99
C ILE A 84 -17.80 -0.91 4.98
N PRO A 85 -17.93 -0.10 6.04
CA PRO A 85 -18.87 1.02 6.03
C PRO A 85 -18.59 1.94 4.84
N THR A 86 -19.63 2.47 4.20
CA THR A 86 -19.46 3.41 3.10
C THR A 86 -18.66 4.63 3.55
N GLU A 87 -17.46 4.78 3.00
CA GLU A 87 -16.57 5.88 3.34
C GLU A 87 -17.07 7.18 2.68
N HIS A 88 -17.42 8.17 3.50
CA HIS A 88 -17.88 9.47 3.01
C HIS A 88 -16.69 10.37 2.67
N PHE A 89 -16.29 10.36 1.39
CA PHE A 89 -15.27 11.31 0.91
C PHE A 89 -15.84 12.72 0.91
N THR A 90 -15.33 13.56 1.81
CA THR A 90 -15.64 15.00 1.78
C THR A 90 -14.88 15.67 0.63
N LEU A 91 -15.43 16.77 0.11
CA LEU A 91 -14.76 17.59 -0.92
C LEU A 91 -13.36 18.04 -0.47
N ILE A 92 -13.19 18.30 0.83
CA ILE A 92 -11.90 18.67 1.44
C ILE A 92 -10.90 17.51 1.37
N ALA A 93 -11.34 16.28 1.64
CA ALA A 93 -10.48 15.10 1.56
C ALA A 93 -9.98 14.85 0.13
N ILE A 94 -10.86 15.01 -0.87
CA ILE A 94 -10.50 14.86 -2.29
C ILE A 94 -9.50 15.94 -2.70
N PHE A 95 -9.75 17.20 -2.33
CA PHE A 95 -8.85 18.30 -2.64
C PHE A 95 -7.48 18.12 -1.96
N GLY A 96 -7.46 17.72 -0.68
CA GLY A 96 -6.25 17.42 0.06
C GLY A 96 -5.45 16.27 -0.55
N ALA A 97 -6.12 15.19 -0.96
CA ALA A 97 -5.48 14.08 -1.66
C ALA A 97 -4.82 14.53 -2.97
N GLY A 98 -5.52 15.34 -3.77
CA GLY A 98 -4.96 15.93 -4.99
C GLY A 98 -3.72 16.79 -4.71
N LEU A 99 -3.78 17.64 -3.68
CA LEU A 99 -2.66 18.50 -3.29
C LEU A 99 -1.43 17.68 -2.84
N VAL A 100 -1.63 16.65 -2.01
CA VAL A 100 -0.56 15.78 -1.53
C VAL A 100 0.12 15.04 -2.68
N VAL A 101 -0.67 14.47 -3.60
CA VAL A 101 -0.12 13.74 -4.74
C VAL A 101 0.61 14.67 -5.70
N THR A 102 0.01 15.80 -6.06
CA THR A 102 0.66 16.77 -6.97
C THR A 102 1.96 17.30 -6.38
N GLY A 103 2.00 17.64 -5.08
CA GLY A 103 3.23 18.03 -4.40
C GLY A 103 4.29 16.92 -4.38
N SER A 104 3.89 15.69 -4.08
CA SER A 104 4.79 14.53 -4.04
C SER A 104 5.38 14.21 -5.42
N VAL A 105 4.57 14.26 -6.48
CA VAL A 105 5.02 14.08 -7.86
C VAL A 105 5.93 15.23 -8.31
N ALA A 106 5.58 16.48 -7.98
CA ALA A 106 6.41 17.64 -8.33
C ALA A 106 7.81 17.57 -7.70
N ILE A 107 7.91 17.15 -6.44
CA ILE A 107 9.20 16.94 -5.76
C ILE A 107 9.95 15.76 -6.39
N ALA A 108 9.26 14.66 -6.67
CA ALA A 108 9.89 13.48 -7.27
C ALA A 108 10.48 13.78 -8.66
N LEU A 109 9.80 14.59 -9.47
CA LEU A 109 10.24 14.97 -10.81
C LEU A 109 11.16 16.19 -10.86
N GLY A 110 11.13 17.07 -9.85
CA GLY A 110 11.91 18.31 -9.80
C GLY A 110 13.42 18.13 -9.65
N LYS A 111 13.92 16.90 -9.64
CA LYS A 111 15.34 16.54 -9.61
C LYS A 111 15.67 15.67 -10.84
N ALA A 112 15.38 16.20 -12.01
CA ALA A 112 15.82 15.68 -13.29
C ALA A 112 16.85 16.65 -13.89
N ASP A 113 18.02 16.71 -13.26
CA ASP A 113 19.27 17.26 -13.80
C ASP A 113 20.40 16.27 -13.50
#